data_AF-A0A534AH68-F1
#
_entry.id   AF-A0A534AH68-F1
#
_cell.length_a   1.000
_cell.length_b   1.000
_cell.length_c   1.000
_cell.angle_alpha   90.00
_cell.angle_beta   90.00
_cell.angle_gamma   90.00
#
_symmetry.space_group_name_H-M   'P 1'
#
loop_
_entity.id
_entity.type
_entity.pdbx_description
1 polymer ?
#
loop_
_entity_poly.entity_id
_entity_poly.type
_entity_poly.pdbx_seq_one_letter_code
_entity_poly.pdbx_strand_id
1 'polypeptide(L)'
;MQSDMPQRVWLSCRVALRVLVWMGLMAGTGPVLSAPIVRQVIGTLNHKATMTIIGTGFGSKTKAAPVVWDDATAGTLSAKWDGAWPNLLPGYNTNYFSPMRGINPPHSHDTRYIEMPNNWYAAYGPPHPGSTTDSAQWVINDDGSSMQNPDTNAHSFWWNAAVNPMAGKWSKVEIAVRVTNQTDGYVKVWENGQPVVNYAGATDKYPGTQRTIGIGGYARAQGFSSNWRYFDDAYVDTTLSRVVLADKPVLSQATIIENQIPSAWSDGSITATVNLGQFAQGQTAFLIVVDSSGTPSAIGLAVTAGGTIATPNPPTSISVH
;
A
#
# COMPACT_ATOMS: atom_id res chain seq x y z
N MET A 1 -7.13 -53.75 -34.17
CA MET A 1 -6.68 -53.80 -32.77
C MET A 1 -7.39 -52.70 -32.01
N GLN A 2 -8.67 -52.95 -31.75
CA GLN A 2 -9.49 -52.30 -30.73
C GLN A 2 -9.36 -53.16 -29.47
N SER A 3 -9.39 -52.53 -28.30
CA SER A 3 -10.50 -52.68 -27.33
C SER A 3 -9.98 -52.56 -25.89
N ASP A 4 -10.49 -51.52 -25.24
CA ASP A 4 -11.12 -51.56 -23.92
C ASP A 4 -10.27 -51.75 -22.65
N MET A 5 -10.33 -50.70 -21.82
CA MET A 5 -10.24 -50.84 -20.36
C MET A 5 -11.37 -51.72 -19.82
N PRO A 6 -11.21 -52.25 -18.60
CA PRO A 6 -12.25 -51.93 -17.61
C PRO A 6 -11.72 -51.66 -16.18
N GLN A 7 -12.49 -50.80 -15.49
CA GLN A 7 -12.47 -50.50 -14.06
C GLN A 7 -12.81 -51.73 -13.19
N ARG A 8 -12.25 -51.80 -11.96
CA ARG A 8 -12.91 -52.27 -10.70
C ARG A 8 -11.98 -52.07 -9.49
N VAL A 9 -12.22 -51.11 -8.59
CA VAL A 9 -13.04 -51.20 -7.35
C VAL A 9 -12.25 -51.65 -6.09
N TRP A 10 -11.82 -50.64 -5.31
CA TRP A 10 -11.90 -50.42 -3.84
C TRP A 10 -11.86 -51.56 -2.79
N LEU A 11 -10.92 -51.44 -1.81
CA LEU A 11 -11.09 -51.37 -0.32
C LEU A 11 -9.66 -51.45 0.32
N SER A 12 -9.08 -50.50 1.07
CA SER A 12 -9.43 -49.82 2.34
C SER A 12 -8.40 -50.17 3.44
N CYS A 13 -7.67 -49.17 3.99
CA CYS A 13 -7.44 -49.00 5.45
C CYS A 13 -6.50 -47.81 5.80
N ARG A 14 -7.13 -46.74 6.34
CA ARG A 14 -6.78 -45.87 7.50
C ARG A 14 -5.32 -45.45 7.75
N VAL A 15 -5.08 -44.12 7.86
CA VAL A 15 -4.84 -43.34 9.12
C VAL A 15 -4.12 -41.99 8.84
N ALA A 16 -4.77 -40.90 9.27
CA ALA A 16 -4.29 -39.61 9.80
C ALA A 16 -3.24 -38.71 9.09
N LEU A 17 -3.71 -37.52 8.71
CA LEU A 17 -3.23 -36.20 9.16
C LEU A 17 -1.70 -35.91 9.11
N ARG A 18 -1.22 -35.23 8.05
CA ARG A 18 -0.18 -34.17 8.13
C ARG A 18 -0.31 -33.16 6.98
N VAL A 19 -0.68 -31.93 7.36
CA VAL A 19 -0.47 -30.68 6.61
C VAL A 19 1.00 -30.26 6.82
N LEU A 20 1.74 -29.91 5.76
CA LEU A 20 2.70 -28.78 5.70
C LEU A 20 3.53 -28.79 4.39
N VAL A 21 3.25 -27.76 3.57
CA VAL A 21 4.19 -26.77 2.97
C VAL A 21 5.39 -27.28 2.17
N TRP A 22 5.43 -26.89 0.90
CA TRP A 22 6.64 -26.41 0.21
C TRP A 22 6.25 -25.30 -0.78
N MET A 23 6.36 -24.04 -0.35
CA MET A 23 6.55 -22.91 -1.27
C MET A 23 8.05 -22.61 -1.30
N GLY A 24 8.63 -22.59 -2.49
CA GLY A 24 10.05 -22.35 -2.71
C GLY A 24 10.47 -20.96 -2.24
N LEU A 25 11.41 -20.94 -1.31
CA LEU A 25 12.10 -19.75 -0.82
C LEU A 25 13.42 -19.62 -1.62
N MET A 26 13.50 -18.68 -2.56
CA MET A 26 14.79 -18.18 -3.02
C MET A 26 15.31 -17.22 -1.94
N ALA A 27 16.03 -17.76 -0.95
CA ALA A 27 16.68 -16.97 0.09
C ALA A 27 18.00 -16.41 -0.44
N GLY A 28 18.05 -15.09 -0.61
CA GLY A 28 19.33 -14.37 -0.64
C GLY A 28 20.00 -14.48 0.73
N THR A 29 21.30 -14.76 0.75
CA THR A 29 22.13 -14.85 1.97
C THR A 29 22.44 -13.46 2.53
N GLY A 30 21.40 -12.74 2.96
CA GLY A 30 21.54 -11.58 3.84
C GLY A 30 21.35 -12.00 5.31
N PRO A 31 21.82 -11.22 6.29
CA PRO A 31 21.41 -11.44 7.67
C PRO A 31 19.88 -11.39 7.74
N VAL A 32 19.27 -12.49 8.19
CA VAL A 32 17.83 -12.52 8.47
C VAL A 32 17.63 -11.68 9.73
N LEU A 33 17.38 -10.39 9.55
CA LEU A 33 16.87 -9.55 10.63
C LEU A 33 15.54 -10.17 11.06
N SER A 34 15.38 -10.41 12.36
CA SER A 34 14.11 -10.93 12.89
C SER A 34 13.00 -9.95 12.53
N ALA A 35 11.87 -10.46 12.04
CA ALA A 35 10.72 -9.62 11.71
C ALA A 35 10.37 -8.67 12.89
N PRO A 36 9.97 -7.41 12.61
CA PRO A 36 9.61 -6.44 13.64
C PRO A 36 8.60 -7.00 14.66
N ILE A 37 8.80 -6.78 15.95
CA ILE A 37 7.84 -7.20 16.99
C ILE A 37 7.30 -5.97 17.71
N VAL A 38 6.00 -5.73 17.60
CA VAL A 38 5.29 -4.74 18.43
C VAL A 38 4.93 -5.38 19.76
N ARG A 39 5.43 -4.82 20.87
CA ARG A 39 5.20 -5.34 22.23
C ARG A 39 4.14 -4.54 22.98
N GLN A 40 4.10 -3.24 22.77
CA GLN A 40 3.24 -2.33 23.51
C GLN A 40 2.95 -1.09 22.69
N VAL A 41 1.77 -0.52 22.91
CA VAL A 41 1.41 0.82 22.46
C VAL A 41 1.00 1.65 23.68
N ILE A 42 1.46 2.90 23.72
CA ILE A 42 1.17 3.88 24.77
C ILE A 42 0.47 5.06 24.12
N GLY A 43 -0.61 5.52 24.74
CA GLY A 43 -1.40 6.68 24.29
C GLY A 43 -2.86 6.31 23.98
N THR A 44 -3.53 7.20 23.26
CA THR A 44 -4.88 6.99 22.73
C THR A 44 -4.82 6.73 21.24
N LEU A 45 -5.65 5.82 20.75
CA LEU A 45 -5.80 5.57 19.33
C LEU A 45 -6.93 6.39 18.71
N ASN A 46 -7.19 7.58 19.24
CA ASN A 46 -8.10 8.54 18.59
C ASN A 46 -7.46 9.08 17.32
N HIS A 47 -8.25 9.33 16.28
CA HIS A 47 -7.74 9.97 15.07
C HIS A 47 -7.02 11.28 15.41
N LYS A 48 -5.84 11.49 14.83
CA LYS A 48 -4.93 12.62 15.08
C LYS A 48 -4.29 12.67 16.48
N ALA A 49 -4.52 11.68 17.34
CA ALA A 49 -3.77 11.55 18.59
C ALA A 49 -2.33 11.09 18.33
N THR A 50 -1.47 11.28 19.32
CA THR A 50 -0.11 10.72 19.31
C THR A 50 -0.09 9.39 20.04
N MET A 51 0.55 8.39 19.44
CA MET A 51 0.87 7.11 20.05
C MET A 51 2.37 6.85 20.06
N THR A 52 2.83 6.08 21.04
CA THR A 52 4.19 5.54 21.09
C THR A 52 4.13 4.02 21.03
N ILE A 53 4.92 3.44 20.15
CA ILE A 53 4.96 2.02 19.83
C ILE A 53 6.30 1.49 20.31
N ILE A 54 6.27 0.51 21.20
CA ILE A 54 7.47 -0.10 21.80
C ILE A 54 7.62 -1.52 21.28
N GLY A 55 8.83 -1.88 20.91
CA GLY A 55 9.12 -3.19 20.33
C GLY A 55 10.59 -3.43 20.07
N THR A 56 10.88 -4.27 19.08
CA THR A 56 12.24 -4.66 18.67
C THR A 56 12.29 -4.92 17.17
N GLY A 57 13.44 -4.68 16.54
CA GLY A 57 13.65 -4.99 15.13
C GLY A 57 12.91 -4.04 14.18
N PHE A 58 12.55 -2.83 14.62
CA PHE A 58 11.93 -1.83 13.75
C PHE A 58 12.92 -1.24 12.74
N GLY A 59 14.22 -1.45 12.95
CA GLY A 59 15.28 -0.80 12.20
C GLY A 59 15.37 0.70 12.48
N SER A 60 16.33 1.35 11.85
CA SER A 60 16.49 2.80 11.92
C SER A 60 15.89 3.48 10.70
N LYS A 61 15.19 4.61 10.92
CA LYS A 61 14.73 5.50 9.86
C LYS A 61 15.26 6.91 10.15
N THR A 62 16.21 7.37 9.33
CA THR A 62 16.91 8.66 9.55
C THR A 62 15.95 9.85 9.53
N LYS A 63 14.95 9.82 8.65
CA LYS A 63 13.83 10.76 8.64
C LYS A 63 12.55 10.01 8.96
N ALA A 64 12.10 10.09 10.20
CA ALA A 64 10.91 9.35 10.67
C ALA A 64 9.65 9.74 9.88
N ALA A 65 9.44 11.04 9.68
CA ALA A 65 8.30 11.58 8.95
C ALA A 65 8.37 11.27 7.45
N PRO A 66 7.22 10.98 6.81
CA PRO A 66 7.17 10.82 5.37
C PRO A 66 7.64 12.09 4.65
N VAL A 67 8.04 11.95 3.38
CA VAL A 67 8.32 13.09 2.52
C VAL A 67 7.05 13.89 2.29
N VAL A 68 5.93 13.20 2.04
CA VAL A 68 4.59 13.79 1.93
C VAL A 68 3.62 13.00 2.80
N TRP A 69 2.88 13.73 3.63
CA TRP A 69 1.61 13.29 4.19
C TRP A 69 0.57 14.36 3.88
N ASP A 70 -0.41 13.99 3.08
CA ASP A 70 -1.49 14.87 2.65
C ASP A 70 -2.84 14.17 2.86
N ASP A 71 -3.51 14.55 3.95
CA ASP A 71 -4.90 14.22 4.28
C ASP A 71 -5.86 15.28 3.69
N ALA A 72 -5.45 15.96 2.62
CA ALA A 72 -6.13 17.05 1.94
C ALA A 72 -6.67 18.18 2.85
N THR A 73 -6.17 18.29 4.10
CA THR A 73 -6.60 19.34 5.02
C THR A 73 -5.82 20.65 4.86
N ALA A 74 -4.82 20.66 3.99
CA ALA A 74 -4.10 21.88 3.67
C ALA A 74 -5.03 22.86 2.91
N GLY A 75 -4.89 24.17 3.17
CA GLY A 75 -5.72 25.17 2.48
C GLY A 75 -5.38 25.35 1.00
N THR A 76 -4.15 25.02 0.58
CA THR A 76 -3.68 25.12 -0.81
C THR A 76 -2.76 23.97 -1.18
N LEU A 77 -2.84 23.50 -2.43
CA LEU A 77 -2.03 22.37 -2.91
C LEU A 77 -0.53 22.60 -2.72
N SER A 78 -0.08 23.85 -2.94
CA SER A 78 1.31 24.29 -2.77
C SER A 78 1.88 24.14 -1.35
N ALA A 79 1.04 23.86 -0.34
CA ALA A 79 1.52 23.57 1.01
C ALA A 79 2.12 22.15 1.13
N LYS A 80 1.84 21.26 0.17
CA LYS A 80 2.25 19.84 0.18
C LYS A 80 2.96 19.41 -1.10
N TRP A 81 2.57 19.99 -2.24
CA TRP A 81 3.04 19.61 -3.56
C TRP A 81 3.64 20.80 -4.30
N ASP A 82 4.65 20.55 -5.14
CA ASP A 82 5.31 21.60 -5.91
C ASP A 82 4.46 22.10 -7.09
N GLY A 83 3.40 21.38 -7.48
CA GLY A 83 2.49 21.79 -8.55
C GLY A 83 1.42 20.77 -8.90
N ALA A 84 0.60 21.13 -9.89
CA ALA A 84 -0.41 20.29 -10.53
C ALA A 84 -0.40 20.51 -12.05
N TRP A 85 -0.94 19.55 -12.81
CA TRP A 85 -1.14 19.69 -14.24
C TRP A 85 -2.46 19.03 -14.66
N PRO A 86 -3.20 19.55 -15.67
CA PRO A 86 -2.94 20.76 -16.45
C PRO A 86 -3.23 22.03 -15.64
N ASN A 87 -2.28 22.96 -15.63
CA ASN A 87 -2.37 24.24 -14.92
C ASN A 87 -2.51 25.46 -15.85
N LEU A 88 -2.61 25.23 -17.17
CA LEU A 88 -2.59 26.29 -18.19
C LEU A 88 -3.91 26.44 -18.97
N LEU A 89 -4.94 25.65 -18.66
CA LEU A 89 -6.23 25.71 -19.35
C LEU A 89 -7.34 26.20 -18.39
N PRO A 90 -8.13 27.22 -18.76
CA PRO A 90 -9.30 27.65 -17.99
C PRO A 90 -10.31 26.51 -17.79
N GLY A 91 -10.87 26.38 -16.59
CA GLY A 91 -11.88 25.36 -16.25
C GLY A 91 -11.32 24.05 -15.67
N TYR A 92 -10.00 23.84 -15.70
CA TYR A 92 -9.37 22.74 -14.98
C TYR A 92 -9.19 23.13 -13.52
N ASN A 93 -9.82 22.36 -12.64
CA ASN A 93 -9.84 22.64 -11.23
C ASN A 93 -8.88 21.71 -10.48
N THR A 94 -7.76 22.25 -9.99
CA THR A 94 -6.62 21.52 -9.42
C THR A 94 -6.43 21.75 -7.91
N ASN A 95 -7.32 22.48 -7.26
CA ASN A 95 -7.28 22.74 -5.81
C ASN A 95 -7.94 21.60 -4.99
N TYR A 96 -7.88 21.69 -3.66
CA TYR A 96 -8.67 20.85 -2.75
C TYR A 96 -10.15 21.23 -2.78
N PHE A 97 -11.05 20.26 -2.67
CA PHE A 97 -12.51 20.49 -2.64
C PHE A 97 -13.20 19.64 -1.59
N SER A 98 -14.27 20.16 -0.99
CA SER A 98 -15.20 19.36 -0.21
C SER A 98 -15.92 18.31 -1.09
N PRO A 99 -16.32 17.17 -0.52
CA PRO A 99 -16.75 16.00 -1.29
C PRO A 99 -17.82 16.32 -2.32
N MET A 100 -17.59 15.81 -3.54
CA MET A 100 -18.47 16.01 -4.67
C MET A 100 -19.27 14.72 -4.96
N ARG A 101 -20.60 14.85 -5.10
CA ARG A 101 -21.55 13.79 -5.53
C ARG A 101 -21.91 12.70 -4.52
N GLY A 102 -21.88 13.00 -3.21
CA GLY A 102 -22.47 12.12 -2.18
C GLY A 102 -21.73 10.81 -1.91
N ILE A 103 -20.52 10.64 -2.47
CA ILE A 103 -19.56 9.64 -2.00
C ILE A 103 -18.91 10.26 -0.76
N ASN A 104 -19.04 9.58 0.39
CA ASN A 104 -18.38 10.03 1.59
C ASN A 104 -16.87 9.84 1.41
N PRO A 105 -16.09 10.91 1.54
CA PRO A 105 -14.64 10.80 1.56
C PRO A 105 -14.21 10.25 2.93
N PRO A 106 -13.06 9.59 3.05
CA PRO A 106 -12.50 9.28 4.36
C PRO A 106 -12.17 10.56 5.17
N HIS A 107 -11.92 11.71 4.50
CA HIS A 107 -11.80 13.03 5.13
C HIS A 107 -12.43 14.18 4.30
N SER A 108 -12.67 15.37 4.88
CA SER A 108 -13.57 16.40 4.29
C SER A 108 -13.10 17.11 3.01
N HIS A 109 -12.02 16.64 2.37
CA HIS A 109 -11.40 17.27 1.19
C HIS A 109 -10.73 16.22 0.28
N ASP A 110 -10.71 16.42 -1.04
CA ASP A 110 -10.05 15.52 -2.02
C ASP A 110 -8.98 16.24 -2.89
N THR A 111 -7.92 15.54 -3.38
CA THR A 111 -6.82 16.06 -4.26
C THR A 111 -6.88 15.65 -5.75
N ARG A 112 -6.02 16.26 -6.63
CA ARG A 112 -5.97 16.06 -8.11
C ARG A 112 -4.56 16.12 -8.78
N TYR A 113 -4.56 15.67 -10.04
CA TYR A 113 -3.53 15.22 -11.03
C TYR A 113 -2.21 16.01 -11.30
N ILE A 114 -1.17 15.28 -11.76
CA ILE A 114 0.08 15.72 -12.42
C ILE A 114 0.44 14.82 -13.64
N GLU A 115 0.69 15.41 -14.84
CA GLU A 115 1.30 14.74 -16.02
C GLU A 115 2.76 15.17 -16.21
N MET A 116 3.61 14.29 -16.72
CA MET A 116 5.00 14.62 -17.11
C MET A 116 5.45 13.81 -18.34
N PRO A 117 6.24 14.38 -19.28
CA PRO A 117 6.82 13.61 -20.39
C PRO A 117 7.94 12.66 -19.91
N ASN A 118 8.27 11.64 -20.70
CA ASN A 118 9.32 10.64 -20.41
C ASN A 118 9.12 9.92 -19.06
N ASN A 119 7.95 9.29 -18.90
CA ASN A 119 7.57 8.62 -17.67
C ASN A 119 7.14 7.17 -17.94
N TRP A 120 6.97 6.44 -16.85
CA TRP A 120 6.08 5.29 -16.79
C TRP A 120 5.04 5.55 -15.70
N TYR A 121 3.88 4.91 -15.82
CA TYR A 121 2.77 5.11 -14.90
C TYR A 121 1.93 3.84 -14.75
N ALA A 122 1.30 3.70 -13.58
CA ALA A 122 0.24 2.72 -13.37
C ALA A 122 -1.09 3.30 -13.89
N ALA A 123 -1.85 2.49 -14.60
CA ALA A 123 -3.16 2.85 -15.13
C ALA A 123 -4.10 1.64 -15.17
N TYR A 124 -5.31 1.86 -15.70
CA TYR A 124 -6.33 0.82 -15.89
C TYR A 124 -6.56 0.53 -17.37
N GLY A 125 -6.63 -0.75 -17.74
CA GLY A 125 -7.11 -1.26 -19.04
C GLY A 125 -6.03 -1.98 -19.87
N PRO A 126 -6.36 -2.36 -21.14
CA PRO A 126 -7.69 -2.50 -21.68
C PRO A 126 -8.38 -3.80 -21.19
N PRO A 127 -9.73 -3.85 -21.19
CA PRO A 127 -10.64 -2.76 -21.55
C PRO A 127 -10.57 -1.62 -20.54
N HIS A 128 -10.55 -0.38 -21.03
CA HIS A 128 -10.64 0.78 -20.16
C HIS A 128 -12.08 0.88 -19.65
N PRO A 129 -12.31 0.89 -18.33
CA PRO A 129 -13.66 0.93 -17.78
C PRO A 129 -14.34 2.26 -18.15
N GLY A 130 -15.50 2.17 -18.81
CA GLY A 130 -16.35 3.29 -19.21
C GLY A 130 -17.65 3.40 -18.41
N SER A 131 -18.01 2.37 -17.64
CA SER A 131 -19.21 2.31 -16.79
C SER A 131 -18.90 1.79 -15.39
N THR A 132 -19.85 1.96 -14.45
CA THR A 132 -19.74 1.46 -13.06
C THR A 132 -19.76 -0.07 -12.94
N THR A 133 -20.11 -0.78 -14.03
CA THR A 133 -20.25 -2.25 -14.05
C THR A 133 -19.15 -2.95 -14.86
N ASP A 134 -18.27 -2.19 -15.50
CA ASP A 134 -17.19 -2.75 -16.31
C ASP A 134 -16.13 -3.44 -15.44
N SER A 135 -15.46 -4.43 -16.02
CA SER A 135 -14.21 -4.95 -15.47
C SER A 135 -13.07 -3.95 -15.70
N ALA A 136 -12.10 -3.93 -14.79
CA ALA A 136 -10.86 -3.18 -14.94
C ALA A 136 -9.65 -4.11 -14.71
N GLN A 137 -8.50 -3.74 -15.27
CA GLN A 137 -7.24 -4.46 -15.14
C GLN A 137 -6.12 -3.47 -14.89
N TRP A 138 -5.15 -3.80 -14.04
CA TRP A 138 -3.96 -2.98 -13.85
C TRP A 138 -3.01 -3.11 -15.06
N VAL A 139 -2.44 -1.98 -15.46
CA VAL A 139 -1.36 -1.88 -16.44
C VAL A 139 -0.25 -1.00 -15.88
N ILE A 140 1.00 -1.35 -16.16
CA ILE A 140 2.10 -0.38 -16.11
C ILE A 140 2.47 -0.04 -17.53
N ASN A 141 2.33 1.23 -17.90
CA ASN A 141 2.73 1.72 -19.21
C ASN A 141 4.02 2.53 -19.11
N ASP A 142 4.87 2.43 -20.11
CA ASP A 142 6.13 3.17 -20.21
C ASP A 142 6.19 3.89 -21.56
N ASP A 143 6.07 5.22 -21.51
CA ASP A 143 6.09 6.07 -22.70
C ASP A 143 7.52 6.47 -23.12
N GLY A 144 8.56 6.10 -22.37
CA GLY A 144 9.94 6.50 -22.69
C GLY A 144 11.03 5.43 -22.47
N SER A 145 10.66 4.15 -22.61
CA SER A 145 11.57 3.01 -22.76
C SER A 145 12.50 2.73 -21.56
N SER A 146 12.13 3.19 -20.36
CA SER A 146 12.86 2.86 -19.12
C SER A 146 12.65 1.41 -18.68
N MET A 147 11.46 0.86 -18.90
CA MET A 147 11.05 -0.47 -18.48
C MET A 147 11.27 -1.51 -19.59
N GLN A 148 11.42 -2.76 -19.15
CA GLN A 148 11.52 -3.93 -20.01
C GLN A 148 10.14 -4.57 -20.21
N ASN A 149 9.85 -5.05 -21.43
CA ASN A 149 8.65 -5.83 -21.73
C ASN A 149 9.02 -6.97 -22.71
N PRO A 150 8.93 -8.25 -22.31
CA PRO A 150 8.56 -8.70 -20.96
C PRO A 150 9.59 -8.30 -19.89
N ASP A 151 9.17 -8.31 -18.64
CA ASP A 151 10.02 -8.08 -17.47
C ASP A 151 10.96 -9.27 -17.21
N THR A 152 11.84 -9.17 -16.20
CA THR A 152 12.79 -10.24 -15.86
C THR A 152 12.13 -11.55 -15.38
N ASN A 153 10.85 -11.47 -15.00
CA ASN A 153 10.02 -12.62 -14.62
C ASN A 153 9.10 -13.09 -15.77
N ALA A 154 9.33 -12.61 -17.00
CA ALA A 154 8.53 -12.89 -18.19
C ALA A 154 7.09 -12.35 -18.15
N HIS A 155 6.77 -11.39 -17.27
CA HIS A 155 5.48 -10.71 -17.28
C HIS A 155 5.43 -9.63 -18.35
N SER A 156 4.26 -9.46 -18.96
CA SER A 156 3.98 -8.30 -19.80
C SER A 156 3.58 -7.09 -18.96
N PHE A 157 3.23 -5.99 -19.62
CA PHE A 157 2.67 -4.80 -18.98
C PHE A 157 1.21 -4.93 -18.49
N TRP A 158 0.55 -6.05 -18.79
CA TRP A 158 -0.82 -6.35 -18.34
C TRP A 158 -0.82 -7.23 -17.10
N TRP A 159 -1.55 -6.80 -16.06
CA TRP A 159 -1.47 -7.38 -14.72
C TRP A 159 -2.82 -7.88 -14.21
N ASN A 160 -2.97 -8.05 -12.89
CA ASN A 160 -4.20 -8.59 -12.32
C ASN A 160 -5.40 -7.65 -12.49
N ALA A 161 -6.59 -8.19 -12.24
CA ALA A 161 -7.83 -7.41 -12.22
C ALA A 161 -7.72 -6.24 -11.22
N ALA A 162 -8.33 -5.13 -11.59
CA ALA A 162 -8.43 -3.93 -10.77
C ALA A 162 -9.86 -3.74 -10.26
N VAL A 163 -10.00 -3.06 -9.11
CA VAL A 163 -11.30 -2.48 -8.74
C VAL A 163 -11.66 -1.44 -9.78
N ASN A 164 -12.91 -1.48 -10.25
CA ASN A 164 -13.38 -0.54 -11.25
C ASN A 164 -13.35 0.89 -10.68
N PRO A 165 -12.49 1.80 -11.20
CA PRO A 165 -12.38 3.17 -10.71
C PRO A 165 -13.66 4.00 -10.97
N MET A 166 -14.53 3.55 -11.87
CA MET A 166 -15.82 4.19 -12.16
C MET A 166 -16.94 3.74 -11.20
N ALA A 167 -16.71 2.75 -10.35
CA ALA A 167 -17.74 2.20 -9.46
C ALA A 167 -18.16 3.13 -8.31
N GLY A 168 -17.52 4.30 -8.16
CA GLY A 168 -17.83 5.26 -7.10
C GLY A 168 -17.46 4.77 -5.71
N LYS A 169 -16.37 3.99 -5.61
CA LYS A 169 -15.82 3.46 -4.36
C LYS A 169 -14.36 3.85 -4.22
N TRP A 170 -13.94 4.08 -2.98
CA TRP A 170 -12.53 4.26 -2.66
C TRP A 170 -11.77 2.95 -2.81
N SER A 171 -10.54 3.05 -3.29
CA SER A 171 -9.58 1.96 -3.36
C SER A 171 -8.27 2.45 -2.75
N LYS A 172 -7.68 1.69 -1.81
CA LYS A 172 -6.35 1.99 -1.27
C LYS A 172 -5.32 1.41 -2.23
N VAL A 173 -4.51 2.27 -2.84
CA VAL A 173 -3.42 1.87 -3.73
C VAL A 173 -2.09 2.12 -3.04
N GLU A 174 -1.30 1.06 -2.87
CA GLU A 174 0.10 1.16 -2.42
C GLU A 174 1.02 0.85 -3.61
N ILE A 175 2.03 1.69 -3.86
CA ILE A 175 3.04 1.47 -4.89
C ILE A 175 4.42 1.51 -4.24
N ALA A 176 5.17 0.42 -4.37
CA ALA A 176 6.57 0.36 -3.97
C ALA A 176 7.46 0.27 -5.22
N VAL A 177 8.46 1.14 -5.29
CA VAL A 177 9.34 1.26 -6.45
C VAL A 177 10.78 1.20 -6.01
N ARG A 178 11.60 0.45 -6.74
CA ARG A 178 13.05 0.64 -6.73
C ARG A 178 13.48 1.25 -8.04
N VAL A 179 13.88 2.52 -7.98
CA VAL A 179 14.32 3.33 -9.12
C VAL A 179 15.77 2.99 -9.43
N THR A 180 16.01 2.38 -10.59
CA THR A 180 17.35 1.92 -11.01
C THR A 180 17.39 1.63 -12.51
N ASN A 181 18.59 1.77 -13.10
CA ASN A 181 18.86 1.35 -14.47
C ASN A 181 19.32 -0.12 -14.58
N GLN A 182 19.46 -0.80 -13.45
CA GLN A 182 19.87 -2.20 -13.37
C GLN A 182 18.65 -3.14 -13.35
N THR A 183 18.87 -4.45 -13.50
CA THR A 183 17.81 -5.47 -13.50
C THR A 183 17.21 -5.74 -12.13
N ASP A 184 17.75 -5.14 -11.06
CA ASP A 184 17.28 -5.32 -9.69
C ASP A 184 16.20 -4.31 -9.27
N GLY A 185 15.70 -3.52 -10.23
CA GLY A 185 14.54 -2.65 -10.05
C GLY A 185 13.24 -3.42 -9.93
N TYR A 186 12.25 -2.77 -9.34
CA TYR A 186 10.91 -3.34 -9.22
C TYR A 186 9.84 -2.26 -9.17
N VAL A 187 8.63 -2.65 -9.56
CA VAL A 187 7.38 -1.93 -9.27
C VAL A 187 6.40 -2.93 -8.71
N LYS A 188 5.98 -2.72 -7.47
CA LYS A 188 4.96 -3.53 -6.80
C LYS A 188 3.76 -2.67 -6.50
N VAL A 189 2.58 -3.17 -6.83
CA VAL A 189 1.32 -2.47 -6.57
C VAL A 189 0.41 -3.39 -5.76
N TRP A 190 -0.18 -2.83 -4.73
CA TRP A 190 -1.28 -3.45 -3.99
C TRP A 190 -2.53 -2.60 -4.10
N GLU A 191 -3.66 -3.25 -4.30
CA GLU A 191 -4.97 -2.64 -4.29
C GLU A 191 -5.81 -3.26 -3.18
N ASN A 192 -6.25 -2.44 -2.21
CA ASN A 192 -6.92 -2.88 -0.98
C ASN A 192 -6.16 -4.03 -0.28
N GLY A 193 -4.84 -3.87 -0.17
CA GLY A 193 -3.93 -4.84 0.45
C GLY A 193 -3.59 -6.07 -0.40
N GLN A 194 -4.22 -6.26 -1.56
CA GLN A 194 -3.97 -7.41 -2.43
C GLN A 194 -2.94 -7.10 -3.51
N PRO A 195 -1.92 -7.96 -3.74
CA PRO A 195 -0.92 -7.73 -4.76
C PRO A 195 -1.52 -7.83 -6.16
N VAL A 196 -1.40 -6.75 -6.94
CA VAL A 196 -1.94 -6.65 -8.31
C VAL A 196 -0.85 -6.51 -9.36
N VAL A 197 0.33 -5.99 -9.00
CA VAL A 197 1.49 -5.89 -9.89
C VAL A 197 2.76 -6.30 -9.16
N ASN A 198 3.64 -7.04 -9.83
CA ASN A 198 4.96 -7.44 -9.32
C ASN A 198 6.01 -7.44 -10.45
N TYR A 199 6.27 -6.25 -10.99
CA TYR A 199 7.28 -6.02 -12.02
C TYR A 199 8.69 -6.15 -11.44
N ALA A 200 9.58 -6.82 -12.17
CA ALA A 200 11.01 -6.82 -11.89
C ALA A 200 11.84 -6.52 -13.15
N GLY A 201 12.78 -5.57 -13.05
CA GLY A 201 13.61 -5.12 -14.17
C GLY A 201 14.02 -3.67 -14.00
N ALA A 202 14.71 -3.12 -15.00
CA ALA A 202 15.06 -1.69 -14.99
C ALA A 202 13.79 -0.81 -14.92
N THR A 203 13.82 0.23 -14.10
CA THR A 203 12.70 1.16 -13.88
C THR A 203 13.06 2.59 -14.23
N ASP A 204 14.33 2.87 -14.53
CA ASP A 204 14.82 4.20 -14.84
C ASP A 204 16.09 4.13 -15.68
N LYS A 205 15.99 4.48 -16.97
CA LYS A 205 17.16 4.55 -17.88
C LYS A 205 17.50 5.98 -18.28
N TYR A 206 16.89 6.98 -17.67
CA TYR A 206 17.07 8.36 -18.07
C TYR A 206 18.37 8.95 -17.50
N PRO A 207 19.04 9.83 -18.26
CA PRO A 207 20.19 10.57 -17.74
C PRO A 207 19.78 11.54 -16.61
N GLY A 208 20.78 12.02 -15.87
CA GLY A 208 20.57 12.94 -14.75
C GLY A 208 20.04 12.26 -13.48
N THR A 209 19.89 13.06 -12.42
CA THR A 209 19.57 12.55 -11.07
C THR A 209 18.24 13.07 -10.53
N GLN A 210 17.56 13.96 -11.25
CA GLN A 210 16.27 14.51 -10.83
C GLN A 210 15.14 13.61 -11.29
N ARG A 211 14.24 13.28 -10.37
CA ARG A 211 13.02 12.51 -10.61
C ARG A 211 11.87 13.16 -9.88
N THR A 212 10.67 12.95 -10.39
CA THR A 212 9.44 13.50 -9.90
C THR A 212 8.44 12.36 -9.71
N ILE A 213 7.60 12.48 -8.68
CA ILE A 213 6.51 11.56 -8.42
C ILE A 213 5.22 12.37 -8.52
N GLY A 214 4.28 11.86 -9.32
CA GLY A 214 2.95 12.44 -9.46
C GLY A 214 1.88 11.45 -9.03
N ILE A 215 0.86 11.96 -8.33
CA ILE A 215 -0.35 11.19 -8.04
C ILE A 215 -1.39 11.51 -9.11
N GLY A 216 -2.11 10.47 -9.53
CA GLY A 216 -3.18 10.57 -10.51
C GLY A 216 -2.82 10.05 -11.90
N GLY A 217 -1.65 10.36 -12.45
CA GLY A 217 -1.20 9.80 -13.74
C GLY A 217 -2.14 10.06 -14.94
N TYR A 218 -1.68 9.72 -16.14
CA TYR A 218 -2.34 10.05 -17.41
C TYR A 218 -3.84 9.71 -17.44
N ALA A 219 -4.69 10.73 -17.66
CA ALA A 219 -6.12 10.55 -17.89
C ALA A 219 -6.55 11.13 -19.24
N ARG A 220 -7.13 10.27 -20.08
CA ARG A 220 -7.82 10.72 -21.29
C ARG A 220 -9.17 11.31 -20.90
N ALA A 221 -9.22 12.64 -20.76
CA ALA A 221 -10.49 13.35 -20.77
C ALA A 221 -11.07 13.27 -22.19
N GLN A 222 -11.94 12.29 -22.45
CA GLN A 222 -12.63 12.14 -23.75
C GLN A 222 -13.71 13.22 -23.96
N GLY A 223 -13.43 14.49 -23.63
CA GLY A 223 -14.37 15.60 -23.80
C GLY A 223 -15.53 15.65 -22.80
N PHE A 224 -15.54 14.81 -21.77
CA PHE A 224 -16.58 14.82 -20.74
C PHE A 224 -16.20 15.72 -19.56
N SER A 225 -17.00 16.77 -19.35
CA SER A 225 -16.86 17.71 -18.22
C SER A 225 -17.19 17.11 -16.84
N SER A 226 -17.64 15.85 -16.81
CA SER A 226 -18.06 15.13 -15.60
C SER A 226 -17.09 14.04 -15.15
N ASN A 227 -15.91 13.93 -15.77
CA ASN A 227 -14.90 12.95 -15.38
C ASN A 227 -14.02 13.51 -14.25
N TRP A 228 -14.10 12.90 -13.06
CA TRP A 228 -13.37 13.34 -11.86
C TRP A 228 -12.67 12.15 -11.23
N ARG A 229 -11.47 12.39 -10.68
CA ARG A 229 -10.74 11.45 -9.83
C ARG A 229 -10.44 12.13 -8.51
N TYR A 230 -10.55 11.37 -7.43
CA TYR A 230 -10.35 11.82 -6.05
C TYR A 230 -9.20 11.04 -5.44
N PHE A 231 -8.44 11.70 -4.59
CA PHE A 231 -7.28 11.15 -3.89
C PHE A 231 -7.25 11.70 -2.47
N ASP A 232 -7.02 10.80 -1.52
CA ASP A 232 -6.98 11.04 -0.08
C ASP A 232 -5.82 10.27 0.54
N ASP A 233 -5.38 10.73 1.72
CA ASP A 233 -4.34 10.09 2.52
C ASP A 233 -3.07 9.77 1.71
N ALA A 234 -2.62 10.72 0.90
CA ALA A 234 -1.42 10.57 0.10
C ALA A 234 -0.19 10.52 1.01
N TYR A 235 0.51 9.39 0.97
CA TYR A 235 1.69 9.10 1.75
C TYR A 235 2.86 8.78 0.82
N VAL A 236 3.92 9.59 0.86
CA VAL A 236 5.13 9.37 0.06
C VAL A 236 6.33 9.27 0.99
N ASP A 237 7.12 8.22 0.83
CA ASP A 237 8.34 7.98 1.57
C ASP A 237 9.45 7.48 0.64
N THR A 238 10.69 7.55 1.11
CA THR A 238 11.88 7.04 0.41
C THR A 238 12.33 5.69 0.96
N THR A 239 11.62 5.16 1.95
CA THR A 239 11.86 3.86 2.57
C THR A 239 10.58 3.03 2.58
N LEU A 240 10.71 1.70 2.68
CA LEU A 240 9.57 0.81 2.91
C LEU A 240 9.09 0.84 4.37
N SER A 241 9.89 1.43 5.27
CA SER A 241 9.61 1.49 6.70
C SER A 241 8.36 2.30 7.00
N ARG A 242 7.34 1.63 7.55
CA ARG A 242 6.05 2.27 7.87
C ARG A 242 5.35 1.55 9.01
N VAL A 243 4.44 2.26 9.66
CA VAL A 243 3.52 1.71 10.66
C VAL A 243 2.14 1.72 10.05
N VAL A 244 1.39 0.62 10.20
CA VAL A 244 0.02 0.52 9.70
C VAL A 244 -0.93 0.01 10.77
N LEU A 245 -2.17 0.49 10.72
CA LEU A 245 -3.32 -0.20 11.29
C LEU A 245 -3.94 -1.08 10.20
N ALA A 246 -4.13 -2.36 10.48
CA ALA A 246 -4.70 -3.33 9.57
C ALA A 246 -5.93 -4.03 10.18
N ASP A 247 -6.87 -4.49 9.36
CA ASP A 247 -8.06 -5.23 9.84
C ASP A 247 -7.78 -6.71 10.14
N LYS A 248 -6.61 -7.20 9.74
CA LYS A 248 -6.09 -8.55 10.00
C LYS A 248 -4.73 -8.48 10.69
N PRO A 249 -4.39 -9.48 11.53
CA PRO A 249 -3.10 -9.53 12.21
C PRO A 249 -1.93 -9.80 11.26
N VAL A 250 -2.17 -10.38 10.09
CA VAL A 250 -1.15 -10.66 9.08
C VAL A 250 -1.37 -9.69 7.92
N LEU A 251 -0.37 -8.84 7.63
CA LEU A 251 -0.51 -7.74 6.68
C LEU A 251 -0.95 -8.20 5.28
N SER A 252 -0.44 -9.33 4.80
CA SER A 252 -0.78 -9.87 3.47
C SER A 252 -2.21 -10.42 3.37
N GLN A 253 -2.93 -10.53 4.49
CA GLN A 253 -4.34 -10.94 4.55
C GLN A 253 -5.28 -9.74 4.75
N ALA A 254 -4.75 -8.56 5.05
CA ALA A 254 -5.53 -7.37 5.34
C ALA A 254 -6.19 -6.82 4.07
N THR A 255 -7.38 -6.26 4.23
CA THR A 255 -8.10 -5.55 3.17
C THR A 255 -8.36 -4.08 3.52
N ILE A 256 -8.19 -3.69 4.79
CA ILE A 256 -8.12 -2.30 5.24
C ILE A 256 -6.74 -2.09 5.83
N ILE A 257 -5.99 -1.12 5.29
CA ILE A 257 -4.62 -0.79 5.71
C ILE A 257 -4.49 0.73 5.76
N GLU A 258 -4.27 1.27 6.96
CA GLU A 258 -4.10 2.72 7.18
C GLU A 258 -2.72 3.04 7.72
N ASN A 259 -1.95 3.78 6.92
CA ASN A 259 -0.63 4.26 7.31
C ASN A 259 -0.76 5.26 8.46
N GLN A 260 0.06 5.04 9.49
CA GLN A 260 0.24 5.98 10.59
C GLN A 260 1.39 6.92 10.25
N ILE A 261 1.42 8.12 10.83
CA ILE A 261 2.37 9.17 10.42
C ILE A 261 3.48 9.27 11.48
N PRO A 262 4.66 8.65 11.27
CA PRO A 262 5.69 8.66 12.29
C PRO A 262 6.32 10.05 12.42
N SER A 263 6.66 10.44 13.64
CA SER A 263 7.39 11.67 13.96
C SER A 263 8.74 11.40 14.62
N ALA A 264 8.93 10.21 15.19
CA ALA A 264 10.21 9.71 15.67
C ALA A 264 10.32 8.20 15.41
N TRP A 265 11.53 7.72 15.09
CA TRP A 265 11.76 6.30 14.77
C TRP A 265 13.13 5.85 15.26
N SER A 266 13.13 4.73 15.98
CA SER A 266 14.32 3.98 16.40
C SER A 266 14.00 2.50 16.34
N ASP A 267 15.00 1.64 16.50
CA ASP A 267 14.82 0.18 16.43
C ASP A 267 13.84 -0.37 17.48
N GLY A 268 13.73 0.29 18.64
CA GLY A 268 12.87 -0.16 19.75
C GLY A 268 11.66 0.71 20.05
N SER A 269 11.55 1.89 19.41
CA SER A 269 10.49 2.85 19.71
C SER A 269 10.14 3.72 18.51
N ILE A 270 8.85 3.86 18.22
CA ILE A 270 8.30 4.74 17.18
C ILE A 270 7.24 5.64 17.82
N THR A 271 7.31 6.94 17.56
CA THR A 271 6.22 7.88 17.86
C THR A 271 5.49 8.18 16.56
N ALA A 272 4.17 8.11 16.55
CA ALA A 272 3.36 8.36 15.37
C ALA A 272 2.03 9.06 15.69
N THR A 273 1.54 9.85 14.74
CA THR A 273 0.18 10.35 14.73
C THR A 273 -0.76 9.29 14.18
N VAL A 274 -1.88 9.09 14.87
CA VAL A 274 -2.86 8.06 14.55
C VAL A 274 -3.72 8.50 13.36
N ASN A 275 -3.73 7.68 12.30
CA ASN A 275 -4.70 7.76 11.23
C ASN A 275 -5.68 6.59 11.35
N LEU A 276 -6.97 6.86 11.60
CA LEU A 276 -7.96 5.79 11.67
C LEU A 276 -8.49 5.41 10.29
N GLY A 277 -8.42 6.30 9.30
CA GLY A 277 -8.99 6.08 7.97
C GLY A 277 -10.39 5.43 8.04
N GLN A 278 -10.53 4.24 7.47
CA GLN A 278 -11.80 3.50 7.45
C GLN A 278 -12.22 2.83 8.78
N PHE A 279 -11.36 2.79 9.80
CA PHE A 279 -11.70 2.14 11.07
C PHE A 279 -12.69 2.97 11.88
N ALA A 280 -13.81 2.34 12.24
CA ALA A 280 -14.76 2.92 13.18
C ALA A 280 -14.20 2.91 14.61
N GLN A 281 -14.58 3.91 15.42
CA GLN A 281 -14.24 3.90 16.85
C GLN A 281 -14.80 2.64 17.54
N GLY A 282 -13.98 2.00 18.36
CA GLY A 282 -14.28 0.73 19.02
C GLY A 282 -13.96 -0.52 18.17
N GLN A 283 -13.67 -0.38 16.89
CA GLN A 283 -13.32 -1.51 16.03
C GLN A 283 -11.95 -2.08 16.40
N THR A 284 -11.83 -3.41 16.38
CA THR A 284 -10.51 -4.06 16.49
C THR A 284 -9.68 -3.79 15.24
N ALA A 285 -8.44 -3.36 15.46
CA ALA A 285 -7.41 -3.22 14.44
C ALA A 285 -6.13 -3.91 14.93
N PHE A 286 -5.15 -4.05 14.03
CA PHE A 286 -3.86 -4.64 14.34
C PHE A 286 -2.76 -3.67 13.95
N LEU A 287 -1.92 -3.30 14.92
CA LEU A 287 -0.77 -2.45 14.69
C LEU A 287 0.41 -3.29 14.19
N ILE A 288 0.90 -2.98 13.00
CA ILE A 288 1.98 -3.69 12.31
C ILE A 288 3.09 -2.69 11.96
N VAL A 289 4.34 -3.06 12.21
CA VAL A 289 5.52 -2.30 11.77
C VAL A 289 6.15 -3.02 10.58
N VAL A 290 6.44 -2.29 9.52
CA VAL A 290 7.24 -2.75 8.37
C VAL A 290 8.61 -2.10 8.49
N ASP A 291 9.67 -2.90 8.39
CA ASP A 291 11.05 -2.41 8.44
C ASP A 291 11.53 -1.85 7.08
N SER A 292 12.80 -1.45 7.02
CA SER A 292 13.42 -0.87 5.81
C SER A 292 13.62 -1.88 4.68
N SER A 293 13.64 -3.18 4.97
CA SER A 293 13.65 -4.24 3.96
C SER A 293 12.27 -4.51 3.36
N GLY A 294 11.22 -3.92 3.94
CA GLY A 294 9.83 -4.20 3.59
C GLY A 294 9.26 -5.41 4.32
N THR A 295 9.93 -5.91 5.36
CA THR A 295 9.45 -7.05 6.16
C THR A 295 8.47 -6.56 7.22
N PRO A 296 7.20 -7.01 7.24
CA PRO A 296 6.25 -6.65 8.27
C PRO A 296 6.44 -7.47 9.55
N SER A 297 5.90 -6.99 10.67
CA SER A 297 5.64 -7.84 11.83
C SER A 297 4.89 -9.09 11.41
N ALA A 298 5.36 -10.26 11.85
CA ALA A 298 4.74 -11.54 11.50
C ALA A 298 3.27 -11.62 11.95
N ILE A 299 2.98 -11.04 13.12
CA ILE A 299 1.64 -10.89 13.70
C ILE A 299 1.56 -9.48 14.30
N GLY A 300 0.55 -8.72 13.90
CA GLY A 300 0.26 -7.39 14.45
C GLY A 300 -0.31 -7.45 15.86
N LEU A 301 -0.02 -6.43 16.66
CA LEU A 301 -0.58 -6.28 18.00
C LEU A 301 -2.04 -5.84 17.89
N ALA A 302 -2.96 -6.61 18.47
CA ALA A 302 -4.37 -6.23 18.52
C ALA A 302 -4.57 -4.96 19.35
N VAL A 303 -5.34 -4.02 18.80
CA VAL A 303 -5.66 -2.73 19.40
C VAL A 303 -7.12 -2.36 19.12
N THR A 304 -7.63 -1.37 19.85
CA THR A 304 -8.98 -0.83 19.63
C THR A 304 -8.89 0.57 19.02
N ALA A 305 -9.40 0.75 17.80
CA ALA A 305 -9.48 2.05 17.15
C ALA A 305 -10.26 3.05 18.02
N GLY A 306 -9.73 4.25 18.23
CA GLY A 306 -10.32 5.26 19.13
C GLY A 306 -10.39 4.85 20.61
N GLY A 307 -9.67 3.81 21.01
CA GLY A 307 -9.57 3.36 22.40
C GLY A 307 -8.36 3.95 23.13
N THR A 308 -8.43 3.97 24.46
CA THR A 308 -7.25 4.08 25.34
C THR A 308 -6.58 2.71 25.41
N ILE A 309 -5.27 2.65 25.18
CA ILE A 309 -4.51 1.43 25.45
C ILE A 309 -4.00 1.51 26.87
N ALA A 310 -4.47 0.60 27.73
CA ALA A 310 -3.95 0.45 29.07
C ALA A 310 -2.46 0.07 28.98
N THR A 311 -1.61 0.76 29.74
CA THR A 311 -0.28 0.26 30.06
C THR A 311 -0.42 -1.20 30.51
N PRO A 312 0.36 -2.16 29.98
CA PRO A 312 0.39 -3.50 30.55
C PRO A 312 0.66 -3.34 32.04
N ASN A 313 -0.12 -4.01 32.89
CA ASN A 313 0.27 -4.14 34.28
C ASN A 313 1.69 -4.73 34.31
N PRO A 314 2.57 -4.23 35.20
CA PRO A 314 3.88 -4.85 35.40
C PRO A 314 3.67 -6.36 35.55
N PRO A 315 4.55 -7.20 34.98
CA PRO A 315 4.42 -8.65 35.14
C PRO A 315 4.31 -8.93 36.64
N THR A 316 3.25 -9.63 37.04
CA THR A 316 3.13 -10.08 38.43
C THR A 316 4.35 -10.93 38.71
N SER A 317 5.26 -10.38 39.52
CA SER A 317 6.47 -11.05 39.96
C SER A 317 6.12 -12.46 40.43
N ILE A 318 6.89 -13.45 39.96
CA ILE A 318 7.05 -14.72 40.66
C ILE A 318 7.26 -14.38 42.14
N SER A 319 6.34 -14.81 43.01
CA SER A 319 6.66 -14.95 44.42
C SER A 319 7.52 -16.20 44.53
N VAL A 320 8.80 -16.01 44.81
CA VAL A 320 9.62 -17.12 45.30
C VAL A 320 9.15 -17.35 46.74
N HIS A 321 8.32 -18.36 46.94
CA HIS A 321 8.08 -18.96 48.25
C HIS A 321 9.19 -19.94 48.56
#